data_AF-A0A4Q3RUD8-F1
#
_entry.id   AF-A0A4Q3RUD8-F1
#
_cell.length_a   1.000
_cell.length_b   1.000
_cell.length_c   1.000
_cell.angle_alpha   90.00
_cell.angle_beta   90.00
_cell.angle_gamma   90.00
#
_symmetry.space_group_name_H-M   'P 1'
#
loop_
_entity.id
_entity.type
_entity.pdbx_description
1 polymer ?
#
loop_
_entity_poly.entity_id
_entity_poly.type
_entity_poly.pdbx_seq_one_letter_code
_entity_poly.pdbx_strand_id
1 'polypeptide(L)'
;MKQFTIPFTYRSPLIAAIKQSRKQADKMKKDFRPTLLNLGPVQIYLARHFGFCYGVENAIEIAFRTIDQNPGKRIFLLSEMIHNPQVNADLLQKGVRFLHDTKGNELVPMQEVTGDDIVIIPAFGTTLAMEALLQEKGIATERYNTTCPFVEKVWNRSEQIARNNYTVVVHGKPTHEETRATFSHAAANTASVVVNDMEEAVNLGRFITGEKNREQFYIEFAGRYSEGFDVVRDLQKIGVVNQTTMLASDTQAIADYLKTVMQQHYHLTDDNITDRFAETRDTLCYATNDNQSAVIGLLEQPADLAIVVGGYNSSNTSHLVELCEEKLPTYFINDASKIISREQILHFDLHLGIEKETQQFLPVHEPVRILLTSGASCPDAVVAEVIKKIAGLFGVANKLEDAQLLFA
;
A
#
# COMPACT_ATOMS: atom_id res chain seq x y z
N MET A 1 19.59 0.92 -11.75
CA MET A 1 18.20 0.66 -11.34
C MET A 1 17.52 -0.01 -12.52
N LYS A 2 16.81 -1.11 -12.31
CA LYS A 2 16.10 -1.85 -13.38
C LYS A 2 15.15 -0.89 -14.10
N GLN A 3 15.09 -0.97 -15.43
CA GLN A 3 14.11 -0.24 -16.24
C GLN A 3 13.01 -1.23 -16.62
N PHE A 4 11.76 -0.85 -16.38
CA PHE A 4 10.60 -1.70 -16.64
C PHE A 4 9.95 -1.36 -17.99
N THR A 5 9.43 -2.38 -18.63
CA THR A 5 8.64 -2.28 -19.85
C THR A 5 7.15 -2.33 -19.50
N ILE A 6 6.65 -1.23 -18.93
CA ILE A 6 5.21 -1.02 -18.68
C ILE A 6 4.52 -0.33 -19.87
N PRO A 7 3.19 -0.52 -20.07
CA PRO A 7 2.41 0.14 -21.11
C PRO A 7 2.66 1.65 -21.20
N PHE A 8 2.73 2.17 -22.43
CA PHE A 8 2.98 3.59 -22.67
C PHE A 8 1.87 4.48 -22.10
N THR A 9 0.63 4.00 -22.07
CA THR A 9 -0.54 4.68 -21.50
C THR A 9 -0.40 5.02 -20.02
N TYR A 10 0.47 4.33 -19.27
CA TYR A 10 0.72 4.62 -17.86
C TYR A 10 1.80 5.70 -17.63
N ARG A 11 2.52 6.10 -18.68
CA ARG A 11 3.62 7.05 -18.60
C ARG A 11 3.15 8.46 -18.93
N SER A 12 3.86 9.45 -18.41
CA SER A 12 3.64 10.86 -18.74
C SER A 12 4.97 11.57 -19.00
N PRO A 13 5.15 12.23 -20.17
CA PRO A 13 6.33 13.05 -20.43
C PRO A 13 6.54 14.16 -19.39
N LEU A 14 5.45 14.77 -18.90
CA LEU A 14 5.49 15.81 -17.87
C LEU A 14 6.06 15.26 -16.55
N ILE A 15 5.51 14.14 -16.07
CA ILE A 15 5.98 13.51 -14.83
C ILE A 15 7.40 12.98 -14.97
N ALA A 16 7.73 12.40 -16.13
CA ALA A 16 9.09 11.93 -16.42
C ALA A 16 10.11 13.09 -16.35
N ALA A 17 9.78 14.25 -16.94
CA ALA A 17 10.62 15.45 -16.88
C ALA A 17 10.80 15.95 -15.42
N ILE A 18 9.72 16.01 -14.64
CA ILE A 18 9.76 16.37 -13.21
C ILE A 18 10.69 15.41 -12.44
N LYS A 19 10.44 14.10 -12.53
CA LYS A 19 11.22 13.07 -11.83
C LYS A 19 12.69 13.09 -12.26
N GLN A 20 12.98 13.36 -13.54
CA GLN A 20 14.35 13.47 -14.06
C GLN A 20 15.07 14.70 -13.50
N SER A 21 14.44 15.88 -13.55
CA SER A 21 14.99 17.12 -12.99
C SER A 21 15.31 16.96 -11.51
N ARG A 22 14.35 16.43 -10.73
CA ARG A 22 14.52 16.15 -9.29
C ARG A 22 15.63 15.13 -9.00
N LYS A 23 15.81 14.12 -9.86
CA LYS A 23 16.90 13.14 -9.75
C LYS A 23 18.28 13.74 -10.07
N GLN A 24 18.36 14.69 -10.99
CA GLN A 24 19.61 15.40 -11.30
C GLN A 24 20.05 16.30 -10.13
N ALA A 25 19.10 17.01 -9.52
CA ALA A 25 19.36 17.86 -8.35
C ALA A 25 19.70 17.06 -7.08
N ASP A 26 19.08 15.90 -6.90
CA ASP A 26 19.34 15.00 -5.77
C ASP A 26 19.25 13.53 -6.21
N LYS A 27 20.42 12.95 -6.48
CA LYS A 27 20.58 11.58 -6.97
C LYS A 27 20.20 10.52 -5.95
N MET A 28 20.39 10.81 -4.65
CA MET A 28 20.13 9.87 -3.56
C MET A 28 18.66 9.90 -3.10
N LYS A 29 17.86 10.86 -3.60
CA LYS A 29 16.45 11.05 -3.26
C LYS A 29 16.23 11.23 -1.75
N LYS A 30 17.12 11.99 -1.10
CA LYS A 30 17.02 12.35 0.32
C LYS A 30 16.36 13.71 0.55
N ASP A 31 16.23 14.53 -0.50
CA ASP A 31 15.50 15.80 -0.47
C ASP A 31 14.01 15.54 -0.71
N PHE A 32 13.26 15.41 0.39
CA PHE A 32 11.81 15.17 0.40
C PHE A 32 10.97 16.42 0.11
N ARG A 33 11.59 17.59 -0.08
CA ARG A 33 10.84 18.81 -0.45
C ARG A 33 10.10 18.61 -1.77
N PRO A 34 8.88 19.17 -1.88
CA PRO A 34 8.06 19.02 -3.07
C PRO A 34 8.61 19.79 -4.26
N THR A 35 8.10 19.45 -5.44
CA THR A 35 8.31 20.23 -6.67
C THR A 35 7.20 21.26 -6.77
N LEU A 36 7.54 22.55 -6.87
CA LEU A 36 6.55 23.59 -7.13
C LEU A 36 6.32 23.74 -8.63
N LEU A 37 5.08 23.56 -9.07
CA LEU A 37 4.59 23.97 -10.39
C LEU A 37 3.87 25.30 -10.23
N ASN A 38 4.57 26.41 -10.50
CA ASN A 38 4.00 27.76 -10.39
C ASN A 38 3.33 28.18 -11.70
N LEU A 39 2.00 28.10 -11.75
CA LEU A 39 1.24 28.40 -12.96
C LEU A 39 0.63 29.80 -12.95
N GLY A 40 0.91 30.63 -11.94
CA GLY A 40 0.32 31.97 -11.76
C GLY A 40 -0.85 31.92 -10.77
N PRO A 41 -2.12 31.90 -11.23
CA PRO A 41 -3.29 31.88 -10.35
C PRO A 41 -3.45 30.57 -9.55
N VAL A 42 -2.70 29.51 -9.91
CA VAL A 42 -2.63 28.25 -9.17
C VAL A 42 -1.19 27.79 -9.03
N GLN A 43 -0.85 27.27 -7.86
CA GLN A 43 0.43 26.70 -7.50
C GLN A 43 0.21 25.26 -7.02
N ILE A 44 0.85 24.29 -7.68
CA ILE A 44 0.76 22.88 -7.31
C ILE A 44 2.09 22.44 -6.71
N TYR A 45 2.08 22.05 -5.44
CA TYR A 45 3.21 21.38 -4.81
C TYR A 45 3.05 19.87 -5.01
N LEU A 46 3.90 19.29 -5.84
CA LEU A 46 3.89 17.86 -6.12
C LEU A 46 4.88 17.14 -5.20
N ALA A 47 4.43 16.11 -4.50
CA ALA A 47 5.28 15.30 -3.61
C ALA A 47 6.57 14.84 -4.31
N ARG A 48 7.65 14.65 -3.53
CA ARG A 48 8.93 14.13 -4.07
C ARG A 48 8.80 12.69 -4.57
N HIS A 49 8.12 11.84 -3.80
CA HIS A 49 7.86 10.44 -4.09
C HIS A 49 6.35 10.26 -4.27
N PHE A 50 5.96 9.66 -5.40
CA PHE A 50 4.58 9.40 -5.79
C PHE A 50 4.54 8.46 -7.01
N GLY A 51 3.38 7.87 -7.25
CA GLY A 51 3.13 6.99 -8.40
C GLY A 51 3.74 5.59 -8.23
N PHE A 52 3.79 4.83 -9.32
CA PHE A 52 4.23 3.42 -9.29
C PHE A 52 5.56 3.19 -8.55
N CYS A 53 5.54 2.26 -7.60
CA CYS A 53 6.75 1.73 -6.97
C CYS A 53 7.33 0.55 -7.76
N TYR A 54 8.57 0.15 -7.43
CA TYR A 54 9.26 -0.99 -8.06
C TYR A 54 8.41 -2.27 -8.09
N GLY A 55 7.74 -2.61 -6.97
CA GLY A 55 6.94 -3.84 -6.88
C GLY A 55 5.79 -3.83 -7.86
N VAL A 56 5.11 -2.68 -8.00
CA VAL A 56 4.01 -2.47 -8.93
C VAL A 56 4.50 -2.51 -10.38
N GLU A 57 5.58 -1.78 -10.72
CA GLU A 57 6.13 -1.81 -12.09
C GLU A 57 6.57 -3.23 -12.50
N ASN A 58 7.16 -3.98 -11.56
CA ASN A 58 7.56 -5.36 -11.80
C ASN A 58 6.36 -6.28 -12.03
N ALA A 59 5.30 -6.15 -11.23
CA ALA A 59 4.08 -6.94 -11.39
C ALA A 59 3.39 -6.64 -12.73
N ILE A 60 3.26 -5.36 -13.10
CA ILE A 60 2.70 -4.94 -14.39
C ILE A 60 3.52 -5.51 -15.55
N GLU A 61 4.86 -5.38 -15.53
CA GLU A 61 5.72 -5.92 -16.58
C GLU A 61 5.53 -7.43 -16.75
N ILE A 62 5.51 -8.19 -15.65
CA ILE A 62 5.33 -9.65 -15.69
C ILE A 62 3.94 -10.00 -16.21
N ALA A 63 2.88 -9.34 -15.74
CA ALA A 63 1.51 -9.64 -16.14
C ALA A 63 1.27 -9.36 -17.62
N PHE A 64 1.65 -8.18 -18.11
CA PHE A 64 1.48 -7.83 -19.53
C PHE A 64 2.34 -8.73 -20.42
N ARG A 65 3.58 -9.03 -20.03
CA ARG A 65 4.41 -10.01 -20.74
C ARG A 65 3.78 -11.40 -20.76
N THR A 66 3.15 -11.83 -19.67
CA THR A 66 2.46 -13.12 -19.58
C THR A 66 1.31 -13.20 -20.58
N ILE A 67 0.53 -12.12 -20.71
CA ILE A 67 -0.53 -12.00 -21.71
C ILE A 67 0.04 -12.10 -23.13
N ASP A 68 1.05 -11.29 -23.44
CA ASP A 68 1.61 -11.19 -24.79
C ASP A 68 2.30 -12.50 -25.24
N GLN A 69 2.90 -13.24 -24.31
CA GLN A 69 3.63 -14.49 -24.60
C GLN A 69 2.76 -15.75 -24.67
N ASN A 70 1.50 -15.68 -24.24
CA ASN A 70 0.60 -16.83 -24.18
C ASN A 70 -0.70 -16.59 -24.97
N PRO A 71 -0.61 -16.33 -26.29
CA PRO A 71 -1.78 -16.06 -27.10
C PRO A 71 -2.76 -17.25 -27.09
N GLY A 72 -4.04 -16.96 -26.90
CA GLY A 72 -5.12 -17.97 -26.89
C GLY A 72 -5.22 -18.78 -25.59
N LYS A 73 -4.33 -18.58 -24.62
CA LYS A 73 -4.46 -19.19 -23.29
C LYS A 73 -5.46 -18.41 -22.43
N ARG A 74 -6.18 -19.14 -21.58
CA ARG A 74 -6.95 -18.57 -20.49
C ARG A 74 -5.99 -18.12 -19.39
N ILE A 75 -6.05 -16.84 -19.05
CA ILE A 75 -5.20 -16.23 -18.03
C ILE A 75 -6.08 -15.70 -16.91
N PHE A 76 -5.76 -16.11 -15.71
CA PHE A 76 -6.39 -15.67 -14.49
C PHE A 76 -5.40 -14.94 -13.59
N LEU A 77 -5.88 -13.98 -12.84
CA LEU A 77 -5.20 -13.45 -11.65
C LEU A 77 -5.99 -13.94 -10.42
N LEU A 78 -5.28 -14.27 -9.34
CA LEU A 78 -5.97 -14.75 -8.13
C LEU A 78 -6.96 -13.73 -7.56
N SER A 79 -6.64 -12.45 -7.70
CA SER A 79 -7.43 -11.30 -7.29
C SER A 79 -7.01 -10.10 -8.16
N GLU A 80 -7.29 -8.87 -7.72
CA GLU A 80 -6.67 -7.70 -8.32
C GLU A 80 -5.14 -7.82 -8.33
N MET A 81 -4.49 -7.40 -9.42
CA MET A 81 -3.03 -7.45 -9.50
C MET A 81 -2.39 -6.47 -8.51
N ILE A 82 -2.99 -5.27 -8.44
CA ILE A 82 -2.69 -4.16 -7.54
C ILE A 82 -4.00 -3.44 -7.23
N HIS A 83 -4.06 -2.68 -6.14
CA HIS A 83 -5.21 -1.83 -5.82
C HIS A 83 -5.19 -0.54 -6.66
N ASN A 84 -5.49 -0.67 -7.94
CA ASN A 84 -5.72 0.44 -8.88
C ASN A 84 -6.79 0.05 -9.91
N PRO A 85 -7.95 0.74 -9.94
CA PRO A 85 -9.07 0.34 -10.77
C PRO A 85 -8.78 0.41 -12.27
N GLN A 86 -8.00 1.39 -12.73
CA GLN A 86 -7.66 1.55 -14.14
C GLN A 86 -6.76 0.40 -14.63
N VAL A 87 -5.72 0.07 -13.86
CA VAL A 87 -4.80 -1.02 -14.24
C VAL A 87 -5.52 -2.37 -14.27
N ASN A 88 -6.41 -2.61 -13.33
CA ASN A 88 -7.24 -3.81 -13.30
C ASN A 88 -8.23 -3.85 -14.48
N ALA A 89 -8.86 -2.72 -14.84
CA ALA A 89 -9.72 -2.62 -16.00
C ALA A 89 -8.97 -2.91 -17.32
N ASP A 90 -7.74 -2.42 -17.46
CA ASP A 90 -6.91 -2.68 -18.65
C ASP A 90 -6.56 -4.18 -18.79
N LEU A 91 -6.32 -4.88 -17.67
CA LEU A 91 -6.09 -6.33 -17.66
C LEU A 91 -7.35 -7.11 -18.07
N LEU A 92 -8.52 -6.72 -17.54
CA LEU A 92 -9.81 -7.30 -17.91
C LEU A 92 -10.11 -7.11 -19.40
N GLN A 93 -9.85 -5.92 -19.94
CA GLN A 93 -10.01 -5.63 -21.38
C GLN A 93 -9.09 -6.48 -22.25
N LYS A 94 -7.93 -6.90 -21.72
CA LYS A 94 -7.01 -7.83 -22.38
C LYS A 94 -7.39 -9.31 -22.22
N GLY A 95 -8.53 -9.60 -21.61
CA GLY A 95 -9.07 -10.95 -21.47
C GLY A 95 -8.62 -11.71 -20.23
N VAL A 96 -7.90 -11.07 -19.30
CA VAL A 96 -7.60 -11.66 -17.99
C VAL A 96 -8.88 -11.70 -17.16
N ARG A 97 -9.06 -12.72 -16.32
CA ARG A 97 -10.16 -12.82 -15.36
C ARG A 97 -9.64 -12.90 -13.93
N PHE A 98 -10.38 -12.37 -12.96
CA PHE A 98 -10.06 -12.51 -11.54
C PHE A 98 -10.75 -13.75 -10.97
N LEU A 99 -10.02 -14.57 -10.21
CA LEU A 99 -10.57 -15.76 -9.55
C LEU A 99 -11.36 -15.38 -8.29
N HIS A 100 -10.87 -14.40 -7.55
CA HIS A 100 -11.52 -13.89 -6.34
C HIS A 100 -11.65 -12.36 -6.39
N ASP A 101 -12.56 -11.83 -5.57
CA ASP A 101 -12.54 -10.42 -5.21
C ASP A 101 -11.50 -10.14 -4.11
N THR A 102 -11.31 -8.86 -3.76
CA THR A 102 -10.34 -8.45 -2.73
C THR A 102 -10.71 -8.89 -1.32
N LYS A 103 -11.92 -9.44 -1.11
CA LYS A 103 -12.38 -10.01 0.17
C LYS A 103 -12.19 -11.53 0.22
N GLY A 104 -11.75 -12.14 -0.89
CA GLY A 104 -11.55 -13.58 -1.00
C GLY A 104 -12.79 -14.36 -1.42
N ASN A 105 -13.87 -13.70 -1.87
CA ASN A 105 -15.02 -14.40 -2.44
C ASN A 105 -14.68 -14.86 -3.86
N GLU A 106 -15.04 -16.10 -4.21
CA GLU A 106 -14.85 -16.61 -5.57
C GLU A 106 -15.72 -15.84 -6.59
N LEU A 107 -15.07 -15.31 -7.62
CA LEU A 107 -15.69 -14.77 -8.83
C LEU A 107 -15.74 -15.82 -9.95
N VAL A 108 -14.75 -16.72 -9.96
CA VAL A 108 -14.70 -17.89 -10.82
C VAL A 108 -14.48 -19.11 -9.94
N PRO A 109 -15.39 -20.09 -9.93
CA PRO A 109 -15.24 -21.30 -9.12
C PRO A 109 -13.91 -21.99 -9.41
N MET A 110 -13.13 -22.33 -8.38
CA MET A 110 -11.82 -22.97 -8.56
C MET A 110 -11.88 -24.31 -9.32
N GLN A 111 -13.04 -24.98 -9.31
CA GLN A 111 -13.31 -26.19 -10.10
C GLN A 111 -13.25 -25.97 -11.62
N GLU A 112 -13.48 -24.75 -12.11
CA GLU A 112 -13.39 -24.40 -13.54
C GLU A 112 -11.95 -24.15 -14.00
N VAL A 113 -11.01 -24.00 -13.07
CA VAL A 113 -9.59 -23.78 -13.34
C VAL A 113 -8.85 -25.12 -13.42
N THR A 114 -8.08 -25.28 -14.49
CA THR A 114 -7.39 -26.51 -14.89
C THR A 114 -5.88 -26.26 -15.03
N GLY A 115 -5.07 -27.32 -15.07
CA GLY A 115 -3.61 -27.20 -15.26
C GLY A 115 -3.17 -26.60 -16.61
N ASP A 116 -4.07 -26.48 -17.59
CA ASP A 116 -3.81 -25.82 -18.87
C ASP A 116 -3.91 -24.28 -18.80
N ASP A 117 -4.50 -23.77 -17.72
CA ASP A 117 -4.69 -22.35 -17.46
C ASP A 117 -3.43 -21.73 -16.86
N ILE A 118 -3.31 -20.42 -17.05
CA ILE A 118 -2.27 -19.61 -16.40
C ILE A 118 -2.91 -18.88 -15.23
N VAL A 119 -2.33 -19.01 -14.03
CA VAL A 119 -2.74 -18.23 -12.86
C VAL A 119 -1.57 -17.37 -12.41
N ILE A 120 -1.78 -16.06 -12.41
CA ILE A 120 -0.83 -15.05 -11.95
C ILE A 120 -1.11 -14.78 -10.46
N ILE A 121 -0.07 -14.87 -9.63
CA ILE A 121 -0.13 -14.47 -8.21
C ILE A 121 0.10 -12.95 -8.15
N PRO A 122 -0.77 -12.17 -7.46
CA PRO A 122 -0.68 -10.71 -7.42
C PRO A 122 0.53 -10.21 -6.62
N ALA A 123 0.78 -8.91 -6.67
CA ALA A 123 1.95 -8.29 -6.02
C ALA A 123 1.97 -8.46 -4.49
N PHE A 124 0.81 -8.69 -3.88
CA PHE A 124 0.62 -8.90 -2.44
C PHE A 124 0.88 -10.35 -2.00
N GLY A 125 1.13 -11.26 -2.94
CA GLY A 125 1.29 -12.68 -2.68
C GLY A 125 -0.02 -13.44 -2.50
N THR A 126 0.08 -14.66 -1.98
CA THR A 126 -1.08 -15.50 -1.66
C THR A 126 -0.79 -16.41 -0.47
N THR A 127 -1.82 -17.09 0.03
CA THR A 127 -1.70 -18.00 1.18
C THR A 127 -1.11 -19.35 0.75
N LEU A 128 -0.44 -20.04 1.67
CA LEU A 128 0.11 -21.38 1.42
C LEU A 128 -0.97 -22.38 0.99
N ALA A 129 -2.18 -22.26 1.53
CA ALA A 129 -3.31 -23.10 1.14
C ALA A 129 -3.72 -22.89 -0.32
N MET A 130 -3.70 -21.64 -0.81
CA MET A 130 -3.98 -21.34 -2.22
C MET A 130 -2.84 -21.82 -3.12
N GLU A 131 -1.58 -21.66 -2.72
CA GLU A 131 -0.43 -22.21 -3.46
C GLU A 131 -0.54 -23.74 -3.61
N ALA A 132 -0.85 -24.45 -2.52
CA ALA A 132 -1.05 -25.89 -2.53
C ALA A 132 -2.20 -26.31 -3.45
N LEU A 133 -3.33 -25.58 -3.42
CA LEU A 133 -4.49 -25.83 -4.29
C LEU A 133 -4.12 -25.67 -5.79
N LEU A 134 -3.35 -24.63 -6.14
CA LEU A 134 -2.90 -24.41 -7.51
C LEU A 134 -1.94 -25.52 -7.96
N GLN A 135 -1.02 -25.93 -7.09
CA GLN A 135 -0.09 -27.03 -7.35
C GLN A 135 -0.82 -28.36 -7.54
N GLU A 136 -1.82 -28.68 -6.70
CA GLU A 136 -2.65 -29.88 -6.83
C GLU A 136 -3.38 -29.93 -8.19
N LYS A 137 -3.79 -28.76 -8.69
CA LYS A 137 -4.40 -28.61 -10.02
C LYS A 137 -3.42 -28.66 -11.19
N GLY A 138 -2.11 -28.78 -10.93
CA GLY A 138 -1.06 -28.81 -11.95
C GLY A 138 -0.76 -27.43 -12.56
N ILE A 139 -1.10 -26.34 -11.88
CA ILE A 139 -0.89 -24.98 -12.37
C ILE A 139 0.52 -24.53 -11.96
N ALA A 140 1.36 -24.20 -12.95
CA ALA A 140 2.72 -23.73 -12.72
C ALA A 140 2.74 -22.25 -12.32
N THR A 141 2.80 -21.96 -11.02
CA THR A 141 2.72 -20.59 -10.49
C THR A 141 4.06 -19.86 -10.48
N GLU A 142 5.20 -20.57 -10.45
CA GLU A 142 6.52 -19.97 -10.22
C GLU A 142 6.92 -18.99 -11.33
N ARG A 143 6.48 -19.26 -12.56
CA ARG A 143 6.75 -18.39 -13.73
C ARG A 143 5.89 -17.13 -13.75
N TYR A 144 4.78 -17.15 -13.03
CA TYR A 144 3.73 -16.13 -13.06
C TYR A 144 3.49 -15.51 -11.68
N ASN A 145 4.43 -15.73 -10.75
CA ASN A 145 4.38 -15.12 -9.44
C ASN A 145 4.89 -13.67 -9.52
N THR A 146 4.01 -12.71 -9.23
CA THR A 146 4.37 -11.29 -9.23
C THR A 146 4.56 -10.71 -7.83
N THR A 147 4.57 -11.56 -6.79
CA THR A 147 4.77 -11.15 -5.40
C THR A 147 5.95 -10.19 -5.30
N CYS A 148 5.71 -9.06 -4.64
CA CYS A 148 6.71 -8.05 -4.46
C CYS A 148 7.85 -8.60 -3.58
N PRO A 149 9.12 -8.44 -3.97
CA PRO A 149 10.25 -8.91 -3.14
C PRO A 149 10.29 -8.27 -1.74
N PHE A 150 9.64 -7.12 -1.55
CA PHE A 150 9.51 -6.49 -0.24
C PHE A 150 8.45 -7.15 0.64
N VAL A 151 7.43 -7.77 0.06
CA VAL A 151 6.47 -8.63 0.78
C VAL A 151 7.15 -9.94 1.17
N GLU A 152 7.89 -10.56 0.24
CA GLU A 152 8.70 -11.75 0.54
C GLU A 152 9.73 -11.48 1.64
N LYS A 153 10.31 -10.27 1.70
CA LYS A 153 11.21 -9.87 2.80
C LYS A 153 10.51 -9.93 4.17
N VAL A 154 9.22 -9.60 4.24
CA VAL A 154 8.43 -9.72 5.48
C VAL A 154 8.28 -11.19 5.85
N TRP A 155 7.96 -12.07 4.89
CA TRP A 155 7.84 -13.51 5.14
C TRP A 155 9.16 -14.13 5.61
N ASN A 156 10.27 -13.79 4.95
CA ASN A 156 11.61 -14.20 5.37
C ASN A 156 11.93 -13.71 6.80
N ARG A 157 11.48 -12.52 7.17
CA ARG A 157 11.65 -11.99 8.53
C ARG A 157 10.79 -12.78 9.53
N SER A 158 9.54 -13.10 9.20
CA SER A 158 8.67 -13.96 10.00
C SER A 158 9.29 -15.33 10.24
N GLU A 159 9.87 -15.95 9.22
CA GLU A 159 10.60 -17.22 9.37
C GLU A 159 11.81 -17.09 10.29
N GLN A 160 12.58 -16.01 10.18
CA GLN A 160 13.72 -15.78 11.07
C GLN A 160 13.28 -15.61 12.53
N ILE A 161 12.15 -14.95 12.78
CA ILE A 161 11.53 -14.82 14.10
C ILE A 161 11.11 -16.20 14.61
N ALA A 162 10.45 -16.99 13.77
CA ALA A 162 10.03 -18.36 14.07
C ALA A 162 11.22 -19.27 14.45
N ARG A 163 12.33 -19.23 13.70
CA ARG A 163 13.54 -20.03 13.98
C ARG A 163 14.15 -19.75 15.35
N ASN A 164 13.87 -18.59 15.95
CA ASN A 164 14.33 -18.21 17.28
C ASN A 164 13.24 -18.41 18.37
N ASN A 165 12.19 -19.17 18.07
CA ASN A 165 11.07 -19.52 18.94
C ASN A 165 10.29 -18.31 19.47
N TYR A 166 10.14 -17.26 18.65
CA TYR A 166 9.18 -16.19 18.94
C TYR A 166 7.87 -16.46 18.21
N THR A 167 6.78 -16.05 18.84
CA THR A 167 5.48 -15.83 18.21
C THR A 167 5.53 -14.61 17.32
N VAL A 168 4.90 -14.67 16.15
CA VAL A 168 4.83 -13.54 15.22
C VAL A 168 3.53 -12.77 15.44
N VAL A 169 3.65 -11.50 15.81
CA VAL A 169 2.54 -10.54 15.80
C VAL A 169 2.56 -9.83 14.45
N VAL A 170 1.56 -10.06 13.61
CA VAL A 170 1.41 -9.38 12.32
C VAL A 170 0.56 -8.12 12.52
N HIS A 171 1.17 -6.95 12.42
CA HIS A 171 0.45 -5.69 12.38
C HIS A 171 0.00 -5.39 10.94
N GLY A 172 -1.30 -5.33 10.72
CA GLY A 172 -1.88 -5.06 9.41
C GLY A 172 -3.38 -5.27 9.40
N LYS A 173 -4.04 -4.77 8.34
CA LYS A 173 -5.50 -4.88 8.21
C LYS A 173 -5.90 -6.35 8.06
N PRO A 174 -6.71 -6.96 8.95
CA PRO A 174 -6.95 -8.40 8.96
C PRO A 174 -7.56 -8.96 7.66
N THR A 175 -8.38 -8.16 6.99
CA THR A 175 -9.04 -8.54 5.73
C THR A 175 -8.18 -8.30 4.49
N HIS A 176 -7.05 -7.60 4.61
CA HIS A 176 -6.18 -7.28 3.49
C HIS A 176 -5.41 -8.51 3.01
N GLU A 177 -5.28 -8.65 1.69
CA GLU A 177 -4.71 -9.84 1.04
C GLU A 177 -3.26 -10.10 1.48
N GLU A 178 -2.44 -9.05 1.54
CA GLU A 178 -1.06 -9.14 2.02
C GLU A 178 -0.97 -9.61 3.48
N THR A 179 -1.88 -9.15 4.35
CA THR A 179 -1.92 -9.55 5.76
C THR A 179 -2.30 -11.02 5.88
N ARG A 180 -3.30 -11.47 5.12
CA ARG A 180 -3.72 -12.87 5.06
C ARG A 180 -2.60 -13.78 4.56
N ALA A 181 -1.89 -13.38 3.50
CA ALA A 181 -0.73 -14.10 2.99
C ALA A 181 0.39 -14.15 4.04
N THR A 182 0.78 -13.00 4.59
CA THR A 182 1.84 -12.90 5.61
C THR A 182 1.53 -13.73 6.85
N PHE A 183 0.29 -13.67 7.34
CA PHE A 183 -0.17 -14.50 8.44
C PHE A 183 -0.12 -15.99 8.09
N SER A 184 -0.57 -16.39 6.88
CA SER A 184 -0.49 -17.79 6.44
C SER A 184 0.94 -18.33 6.42
N HIS A 185 1.90 -17.54 5.92
CA HIS A 185 3.31 -17.91 5.89
C HIS A 185 3.94 -17.96 7.29
N ALA A 186 3.59 -17.01 8.17
CA ALA A 186 4.06 -17.00 9.56
C ALA A 186 3.50 -18.18 10.39
N ALA A 187 2.19 -18.42 10.29
CA ALA A 187 1.47 -19.45 11.04
C ALA A 187 1.91 -20.87 10.69
N ALA A 188 2.48 -21.09 9.49
CA ALA A 188 3.08 -22.36 9.12
C ALA A 188 4.39 -22.66 9.86
N ASN A 189 5.05 -21.65 10.43
CA ASN A 189 6.37 -21.76 11.04
C ASN A 189 6.37 -21.54 12.55
N THR A 190 5.44 -20.74 13.09
CA THR A 190 5.34 -20.44 14.53
C THR A 190 3.94 -19.95 14.89
N ALA A 191 3.63 -19.95 16.20
CA ALA A 191 2.42 -19.33 16.70
C ALA A 191 2.35 -17.87 16.22
N SER A 192 1.19 -17.46 15.71
CA SER A 192 1.03 -16.15 15.08
C SER A 192 -0.32 -15.52 15.42
N VAL A 193 -0.38 -14.19 15.50
CA VAL A 193 -1.61 -13.43 15.73
C VAL A 193 -1.59 -12.11 14.92
N VAL A 194 -2.74 -11.66 14.44
CA VAL A 194 -2.88 -10.39 13.71
C VAL A 194 -3.46 -9.30 14.61
N VAL A 195 -2.86 -8.12 14.61
CA VAL A 195 -3.39 -6.89 15.22
C VAL A 195 -3.59 -5.84 14.12
N ASN A 196 -4.73 -5.14 14.13
CA ASN A 196 -5.08 -4.12 13.15
C ASN A 196 -4.43 -2.76 13.45
N ASP A 197 -4.48 -2.35 14.71
CA ASP A 197 -4.16 -0.99 15.16
C ASP A 197 -3.66 -0.99 16.61
N MET A 198 -3.45 0.22 17.16
CA MET A 198 -2.99 0.42 18.53
C MET A 198 -3.98 -0.07 19.59
N GLU A 199 -5.29 0.05 19.35
CA GLU A 199 -6.29 -0.42 20.33
C GLU A 199 -6.19 -1.94 20.49
N GLU A 200 -6.07 -2.66 19.39
CA GLU A 200 -5.86 -4.10 19.41
C GLU A 200 -4.49 -4.50 19.97
N ALA A 201 -3.44 -3.73 19.70
CA ALA A 201 -2.12 -3.94 20.33
C ALA A 201 -2.20 -3.78 21.86
N VAL A 202 -2.93 -2.79 22.35
CA VAL A 202 -3.19 -2.60 23.80
C VAL A 202 -3.96 -3.78 24.38
N ASN A 203 -5.00 -4.25 23.68
CA ASN A 203 -5.73 -5.45 24.11
C ASN A 203 -4.83 -6.69 24.15
N LEU A 204 -3.97 -6.89 23.15
CA LEU A 204 -2.96 -7.95 23.15
C LEU A 204 -2.01 -7.82 24.34
N GLY A 205 -1.56 -6.61 24.65
CA GLY A 205 -0.75 -6.30 25.83
C GLY A 205 -1.41 -6.75 27.14
N ARG A 206 -2.71 -6.51 27.30
CA ARG A 206 -3.48 -6.93 28.49
C ARG A 206 -3.64 -8.45 28.60
N PHE A 207 -3.62 -9.17 27.49
CA PHE A 207 -3.56 -10.64 27.51
C PHE A 207 -2.17 -11.14 27.89
N ILE A 208 -1.10 -10.49 27.40
CA ILE A 208 0.29 -10.77 27.80
C ILE A 208 0.47 -10.61 29.31
N THR A 209 -0.03 -9.51 29.89
CA THR A 209 0.14 -9.22 31.33
C THR A 209 -0.79 -10.02 32.23
N GLY A 210 -1.79 -10.71 31.68
CA GLY A 210 -2.82 -11.41 32.44
C GLY A 210 -3.89 -10.50 33.06
N GLU A 211 -3.91 -9.21 32.71
CA GLU A 211 -4.95 -8.26 33.13
C GLU A 211 -6.33 -8.59 32.54
N LYS A 212 -6.34 -9.24 31.37
CA LYS A 212 -7.55 -9.66 30.67
C LYS A 212 -7.67 -11.18 30.66
N ASN A 213 -8.89 -11.68 30.84
CA ASN A 213 -9.15 -13.12 30.86
C ASN A 213 -8.82 -13.75 29.49
N ARG A 214 -7.94 -14.75 29.48
CA ARG A 214 -7.52 -15.48 28.26
C ARG A 214 -8.67 -16.00 27.39
N GLU A 215 -9.81 -16.38 27.96
CA GLU A 215 -10.95 -16.87 27.14
C GLU A 215 -11.48 -15.77 26.20
N GLN A 216 -11.34 -14.51 26.60
CA GLN A 216 -11.75 -13.36 25.79
C GLN A 216 -10.84 -13.15 24.57
N PHE A 217 -9.59 -13.64 24.59
CA PHE A 217 -8.68 -13.55 23.45
C PHE A 217 -9.26 -14.25 22.23
N TYR A 218 -9.81 -15.44 22.41
CA TYR A 218 -10.34 -16.24 21.30
C TYR A 218 -11.62 -15.66 20.69
N ILE A 219 -12.29 -14.75 21.40
CA ILE A 219 -13.43 -13.99 20.88
C ILE A 219 -12.94 -12.76 20.11
N GLU A 220 -12.01 -12.00 20.68
CA GLU A 220 -11.53 -10.74 20.10
C GLU A 220 -10.65 -10.96 18.87
N PHE A 221 -9.78 -11.95 18.92
CA PHE A 221 -8.89 -12.32 17.82
C PHE A 221 -9.42 -13.51 17.01
N ALA A 222 -10.73 -13.79 17.07
CA ALA A 222 -11.35 -14.88 16.32
C ALA A 222 -10.95 -14.86 14.83
N GLY A 223 -10.43 -15.98 14.33
CA GLY A 223 -9.96 -16.12 12.95
C GLY A 223 -8.65 -15.38 12.63
N ARG A 224 -7.96 -14.82 13.64
CA ARG A 224 -6.75 -14.00 13.50
C ARG A 224 -5.56 -14.51 14.31
N TYR A 225 -5.62 -15.76 14.78
CA TYR A 225 -4.51 -16.46 15.44
C TYR A 225 -4.33 -17.84 14.82
N SER A 226 -3.10 -18.38 14.88
CA SER A 226 -2.75 -19.67 14.27
C SER A 226 -3.45 -20.85 14.95
N GLU A 227 -3.60 -21.97 14.25
CA GLU A 227 -4.17 -23.19 14.86
C GLU A 227 -3.38 -23.62 16.10
N GLY A 228 -4.08 -24.02 17.16
CA GLY A 228 -3.45 -24.47 18.41
C GLY A 228 -2.75 -23.37 19.24
N PHE A 229 -3.02 -22.09 18.94
CA PHE A 229 -2.50 -20.95 19.70
C PHE A 229 -2.96 -21.02 21.16
N ASP A 230 -2.01 -20.96 22.09
CA ASP A 230 -2.25 -20.89 23.53
C ASP A 230 -1.69 -19.57 24.06
N VAL A 231 -2.59 -18.71 24.56
CA VAL A 231 -2.25 -17.36 25.05
C VAL A 231 -1.14 -17.37 26.10
N VAL A 232 -1.11 -18.36 27.00
CA VAL A 232 -0.15 -18.42 28.12
C VAL A 232 1.22 -18.92 27.65
N ARG A 233 1.26 -19.85 26.71
CA ARG A 233 2.49 -20.41 26.14
C ARG A 233 3.09 -19.49 25.09
N ASP A 234 2.27 -19.01 24.16
CA ASP A 234 2.75 -18.43 22.90
C ASP A 234 3.04 -16.93 23.03
N LEU A 235 2.35 -16.20 23.92
CA LEU A 235 2.62 -14.77 24.12
C LEU A 235 3.84 -14.49 25.02
N GLN A 236 4.58 -15.52 25.42
CA GLN A 236 5.76 -15.36 26.27
C GLN A 236 6.96 -14.75 25.56
N LYS A 237 7.01 -14.83 24.23
CA LYS A 237 8.14 -14.39 23.43
C LYS A 237 7.63 -13.98 22.05
N ILE A 238 7.70 -12.70 21.71
CA ILE A 238 7.02 -12.14 20.52
C ILE A 238 7.97 -11.36 19.60
N GLY A 239 7.64 -11.29 18.32
CA GLY A 239 8.26 -10.40 17.34
C GLY A 239 7.20 -9.80 16.41
N VAL A 240 7.32 -8.53 16.06
CA VAL A 240 6.29 -7.81 15.29
C VAL A 240 6.68 -7.73 13.82
N VAL A 241 5.86 -8.19 12.88
CA VAL A 241 6.04 -7.91 11.46
C VAL A 241 4.88 -7.08 10.96
N ASN A 242 5.06 -6.34 9.87
CA ASN A 242 4.06 -5.41 9.40
C ASN A 242 3.63 -5.72 7.97
N GLN A 243 2.36 -5.50 7.67
CA GLN A 243 1.92 -5.25 6.30
C GLN A 243 2.72 -4.05 5.75
N THR A 244 3.30 -4.20 4.57
CA THR A 244 4.31 -3.30 3.99
C THR A 244 3.81 -1.89 3.75
N THR A 245 2.49 -1.68 3.69
CA THR A 245 1.83 -0.42 3.39
C THR A 245 1.27 0.31 4.61
N MET A 246 1.44 -0.18 5.85
CA MET A 246 0.92 0.50 7.05
C MET A 246 1.57 1.87 7.30
N LEU A 247 0.93 2.71 8.10
CA LEU A 247 1.54 3.95 8.62
C LEU A 247 2.83 3.64 9.38
N ALA A 248 3.88 4.40 9.07
CA ALA A 248 5.19 4.23 9.69
C ALA A 248 5.19 4.61 11.17
N SER A 249 4.48 5.68 11.51
CA SER A 249 4.26 6.11 12.90
C SER A 249 3.59 5.02 13.72
N ASP A 250 2.50 4.44 13.20
CA ASP A 250 1.67 3.47 13.92
C ASP A 250 2.41 2.16 14.10
N THR A 251 3.09 1.71 13.04
CA THR A 251 3.96 0.54 13.06
C THR A 251 5.02 0.65 14.15
N GLN A 252 5.71 1.79 14.23
CA GLN A 252 6.73 2.03 15.23
C GLN A 252 6.12 2.09 16.64
N ALA A 253 5.01 2.81 16.81
CA ALA A 253 4.32 2.95 18.08
C ALA A 253 3.83 1.59 18.62
N ILE A 254 3.24 0.73 17.78
CA ILE A 254 2.76 -0.60 18.18
C ILE A 254 3.92 -1.49 18.62
N ALA A 255 5.01 -1.50 17.85
CA ALA A 255 6.19 -2.28 18.20
C ALA A 255 6.81 -1.81 19.52
N ASP A 256 6.93 -0.49 19.73
CA ASP A 256 7.47 0.10 20.97
C ASP A 256 6.56 -0.14 22.18
N TYR A 257 5.23 -0.06 21.97
CA TYR A 257 4.26 -0.38 23.00
C TYR A 257 4.39 -1.85 23.45
N LEU A 258 4.36 -2.79 22.50
CA LEU A 258 4.48 -4.22 22.82
C LEU A 258 5.85 -4.54 23.44
N LYS A 259 6.94 -3.91 22.96
CA LYS A 259 8.26 -4.00 23.60
C LYS A 259 8.20 -3.57 25.07
N THR A 260 7.57 -2.43 25.33
CA THR A 260 7.40 -1.89 26.69
C THR A 260 6.60 -2.83 27.58
N VAL A 261 5.51 -3.42 27.06
CA VAL A 261 4.72 -4.44 27.79
C VAL A 261 5.59 -5.63 28.18
N MET A 262 6.37 -6.18 27.24
CA MET A 262 7.27 -7.31 27.52
C MET A 262 8.35 -6.92 28.54
N GLN A 263 8.93 -5.73 28.42
CA GLN A 263 9.94 -5.21 29.36
C GLN A 263 9.39 -5.11 30.78
N GLN A 264 8.21 -4.52 30.94
CA GLN A 264 7.60 -4.32 32.25
C GLN A 264 7.14 -5.64 32.88
N HIS A 265 6.45 -6.49 32.10
CA HIS A 265 5.89 -7.73 32.60
C HIS A 265 6.95 -8.75 33.02
N TYR A 266 8.06 -8.85 32.26
CA TYR A 266 9.15 -9.79 32.54
C TYR A 266 10.37 -9.15 33.23
N HIS A 267 10.28 -7.88 33.63
CA HIS A 267 11.38 -7.12 34.27
C HIS A 267 12.70 -7.15 33.48
N LEU A 268 12.61 -6.95 32.16
CA LEU A 268 13.74 -7.00 31.24
C LEU A 268 14.50 -5.66 31.20
N THR A 269 15.79 -5.73 30.93
CA THR A 269 16.66 -4.59 30.62
C THR A 269 16.96 -4.56 29.11
N ASP A 270 17.62 -3.51 28.64
CA ASP A 270 18.06 -3.43 27.25
C ASP A 270 19.04 -4.56 26.87
N ASP A 271 19.78 -5.11 27.83
CA ASP A 271 20.74 -6.20 27.61
C ASP A 271 20.06 -7.55 27.34
N ASN A 272 18.86 -7.78 27.88
CA ASN A 272 18.17 -9.07 27.80
C ASN A 272 16.76 -8.99 27.18
N ILE A 273 16.33 -7.84 26.67
CA ILE A 273 15.03 -7.68 26.00
C ILE A 273 14.87 -8.68 24.84
N THR A 274 15.96 -9.01 24.17
CA THR A 274 15.93 -9.98 23.07
C THR A 274 15.51 -11.38 23.55
N ASP A 275 15.59 -11.73 24.82
CA ASP A 275 15.10 -13.02 25.32
C ASP A 275 13.59 -13.20 25.09
N ARG A 276 12.84 -12.10 25.00
CA ARG A 276 11.37 -12.09 24.97
C ARG A 276 10.77 -11.24 23.85
N PHE A 277 11.51 -10.28 23.30
CA PHE A 277 11.04 -9.42 22.21
C PHE A 277 12.05 -9.38 21.06
N ALA A 278 11.64 -9.80 19.87
CA ALA A 278 12.48 -9.68 18.68
C ALA A 278 12.36 -8.26 18.10
N GLU A 279 13.48 -7.54 18.01
CA GLU A 279 13.49 -6.26 17.31
C GLU A 279 13.39 -6.46 15.80
N THR A 280 12.30 -6.02 15.21
CA THR A 280 11.93 -6.29 13.82
C THR A 280 11.75 -5.00 13.03
N ARG A 281 12.65 -4.05 13.30
CA ARG A 281 12.71 -2.79 12.56
C ARG A 281 12.67 -3.08 11.06
N ASP A 282 11.92 -2.24 10.34
CA ASP A 282 11.98 -2.11 8.89
C ASP A 282 11.43 -3.29 8.07
N THR A 283 10.24 -3.77 8.46
CA THR A 283 9.37 -4.61 7.61
C THR A 283 8.43 -3.81 6.71
N LEU A 284 8.31 -2.50 6.92
CA LEU A 284 7.67 -1.61 5.93
C LEU A 284 8.50 -1.57 4.65
N CYS A 285 7.85 -1.46 3.50
CA CYS A 285 8.59 -1.31 2.26
C CYS A 285 9.12 0.12 2.11
N TYR A 286 10.22 0.27 1.37
CA TYR A 286 10.82 1.58 1.12
C TYR A 286 9.84 2.56 0.48
N ALA A 287 8.95 2.10 -0.40
CA ALA A 287 8.03 2.97 -1.14
C ALA A 287 6.99 3.61 -0.21
N THR A 288 6.51 2.86 0.78
CA THR A 288 5.63 3.36 1.83
C THR A 288 6.33 4.45 2.64
N ASN A 289 7.54 4.16 3.13
CA ASN A 289 8.34 5.12 3.91
C ASN A 289 8.67 6.39 3.10
N ASP A 290 9.09 6.23 1.85
CA ASP A 290 9.43 7.31 0.94
C ASP A 290 8.21 8.21 0.64
N ASN A 291 7.04 7.60 0.36
CA ASN A 291 5.81 8.35 0.08
C ASN A 291 5.31 9.10 1.31
N GLN A 292 5.29 8.46 2.49
CA GLN A 292 4.88 9.13 3.73
C GLN A 292 5.85 10.28 4.08
N SER A 293 7.16 10.06 3.97
CA SER A 293 8.17 11.11 4.17
C SER A 293 8.01 12.27 3.18
N ALA A 294 7.69 11.97 1.91
CA ALA A 294 7.42 12.98 0.91
C ALA A 294 6.14 13.78 1.20
N VAL A 295 5.10 13.14 1.72
CA VAL A 295 3.87 13.83 2.16
C VAL A 295 4.11 14.67 3.40
N ILE A 296 4.89 14.20 4.37
CA ILE A 296 5.28 15.00 5.54
C ILE A 296 6.02 16.27 5.09
N GLY A 297 7.00 16.15 4.19
CA GLY A 297 7.69 17.32 3.62
C GLY A 297 6.80 18.21 2.74
N LEU A 298 5.79 17.63 2.09
CA LEU A 298 4.78 18.36 1.33
C LEU A 298 3.90 19.21 2.27
N LEU A 299 3.53 18.68 3.43
CA LEU A 299 2.72 19.31 4.47
C LEU A 299 3.44 20.44 5.25
N GLU A 300 4.73 20.66 4.98
CA GLU A 300 5.46 21.84 5.46
C GLU A 300 5.18 23.09 4.63
N GLN A 301 4.58 22.93 3.44
CA GLN A 301 4.26 24.06 2.56
C GLN A 301 2.93 24.72 2.96
N PRO A 302 2.82 26.06 2.90
CA PRO A 302 1.54 26.74 3.08
C PRO A 302 0.64 26.43 1.88
N ALA A 303 -0.45 25.69 2.11
CA ALA A 303 -1.41 25.33 1.08
C ALA A 303 -2.86 25.46 1.57
N ASP A 304 -3.79 25.52 0.63
CA ASP A 304 -5.22 25.66 0.90
C ASP A 304 -5.92 24.30 1.05
N LEU A 305 -5.46 23.30 0.28
CA LEU A 305 -6.03 21.96 0.25
C LEU A 305 -5.01 20.93 -0.26
N ALA A 306 -5.30 19.66 -0.01
CA ALA A 306 -4.57 18.53 -0.57
C ALA A 306 -5.46 17.70 -1.51
N ILE A 307 -4.87 17.19 -2.59
CA ILE A 307 -5.47 16.21 -3.48
C ILE A 307 -4.57 14.98 -3.48
N VAL A 308 -5.15 13.83 -3.14
CA VAL A 308 -4.45 12.55 -3.12
C VAL A 308 -5.06 11.66 -4.20
N VAL A 309 -4.22 11.14 -5.10
CA VAL A 309 -4.67 10.37 -6.27
C VAL A 309 -4.36 8.88 -6.12
N GLY A 310 -5.36 8.01 -6.26
CA GLY A 310 -5.16 6.56 -6.31
C GLY A 310 -6.44 5.74 -6.12
N GLY A 311 -6.33 4.41 -6.14
CA GLY A 311 -7.47 3.52 -5.93
C GLY A 311 -7.98 3.57 -4.49
N TYR A 312 -9.30 3.61 -4.29
CA TYR A 312 -9.92 3.74 -2.96
C TYR A 312 -9.67 2.56 -2.01
N ASN A 313 -9.33 1.39 -2.55
CA ASN A 313 -8.93 0.20 -1.79
C ASN A 313 -7.41 0.09 -1.54
N SER A 314 -6.61 1.08 -1.97
CA SER A 314 -5.15 1.06 -1.82
C SER A 314 -4.75 1.55 -0.44
N SER A 315 -4.30 0.65 0.44
CA SER A 315 -3.90 1.02 1.82
C SER A 315 -2.81 2.10 1.84
N ASN A 316 -1.79 2.00 0.99
CA ASN A 316 -0.77 3.06 0.90
C ASN A 316 -1.42 4.42 0.57
N THR A 317 -2.38 4.47 -0.35
CA THR A 317 -3.03 5.73 -0.73
C THR A 317 -3.88 6.28 0.41
N SER A 318 -4.68 5.42 1.08
CA SER A 318 -5.48 5.80 2.25
C SER A 318 -4.62 6.43 3.35
N HIS A 319 -3.45 5.89 3.64
CA HIS A 319 -2.54 6.48 4.62
C HIS A 319 -1.97 7.84 4.21
N LEU A 320 -1.80 8.11 2.91
CA LEU A 320 -1.44 9.46 2.45
C LEU A 320 -2.59 10.45 2.59
N VAL A 321 -3.85 9.98 2.51
CA VAL A 321 -5.05 10.78 2.80
C VAL A 321 -5.09 11.13 4.28
N GLU A 322 -4.97 10.13 5.15
CA GLU A 322 -4.96 10.30 6.61
C GLU A 322 -3.91 11.34 7.05
N LEU A 323 -2.68 11.24 6.53
CA LEU A 323 -1.61 12.23 6.81
C LEU A 323 -1.98 13.66 6.36
N CYS A 324 -2.65 13.81 5.22
CA CYS A 324 -3.05 15.13 4.73
C CYS A 324 -4.23 15.72 5.55
N GLU A 325 -5.18 14.87 5.94
CA GLU A 325 -6.38 15.26 6.72
C GLU A 325 -6.03 15.82 8.10
N GLU A 326 -4.88 15.46 8.67
CA GLU A 326 -4.39 16.05 9.92
C GLU A 326 -4.19 17.57 9.85
N LYS A 327 -3.97 18.13 8.65
CA LYS A 327 -3.62 19.56 8.48
C LYS A 327 -4.48 20.32 7.49
N LEU A 328 -5.03 19.67 6.47
CA LEU A 328 -5.69 20.34 5.35
C LEU A 328 -6.98 19.65 4.93
N PRO A 329 -7.96 20.40 4.39
CA PRO A 329 -9.03 19.81 3.59
C PRO A 329 -8.40 18.94 2.50
N THR A 330 -8.76 17.65 2.50
CA THR A 330 -8.14 16.65 1.63
C THR A 330 -9.20 16.02 0.75
N TYR A 331 -8.90 15.90 -0.54
CA TYR A 331 -9.79 15.30 -1.53
C TYR A 331 -9.12 14.07 -2.13
N PHE A 332 -9.67 12.90 -1.82
CA PHE A 332 -9.20 11.62 -2.33
C PHE A 332 -9.93 11.29 -3.64
N ILE A 333 -9.20 11.26 -4.75
CA ILE A 333 -9.76 10.97 -6.08
C ILE A 333 -9.03 9.80 -6.74
N ASN A 334 -9.72 9.03 -7.55
CA ASN A 334 -9.12 7.95 -8.34
C ASN A 334 -8.57 8.44 -9.69
N ASP A 335 -9.15 9.50 -10.27
CA ASP A 335 -8.76 10.07 -11.56
C ASP A 335 -9.20 11.54 -11.72
N ALA A 336 -8.80 12.17 -12.82
CA ALA A 336 -9.05 13.59 -13.08
C ALA A 336 -10.52 13.94 -13.39
N SER A 337 -11.36 12.97 -13.77
CA SER A 337 -12.77 13.21 -14.06
C SER A 337 -13.57 13.61 -12.83
N LYS A 338 -13.05 13.28 -11.64
CA LYS A 338 -13.59 13.63 -10.33
C LYS A 338 -13.59 15.13 -10.03
N ILE A 339 -12.72 15.89 -10.68
CA ILE A 339 -12.71 17.35 -10.61
C ILE A 339 -13.70 17.88 -11.66
N ILE A 340 -14.91 18.24 -11.25
CA ILE A 340 -16.01 18.57 -12.17
C ILE A 340 -15.87 19.99 -12.72
N SER A 341 -15.75 20.98 -11.84
CA SER A 341 -15.61 22.40 -12.18
C SER A 341 -14.67 23.12 -11.19
N ARG A 342 -14.63 24.47 -11.19
CA ARG A 342 -13.92 25.22 -10.14
C ARG A 342 -14.64 25.15 -8.78
N GLU A 343 -15.92 24.85 -8.80
CA GLU A 343 -16.80 24.84 -7.65
C GLU A 343 -17.02 23.41 -7.14
N GLN A 344 -17.03 22.41 -8.03
CA GLN A 344 -17.50 21.06 -7.69
C GLN A 344 -16.40 20.00 -7.84
N ILE A 345 -16.25 19.16 -6.82
CA ILE A 345 -15.43 17.95 -6.83
C ILE A 345 -16.21 16.76 -6.27
N LEU A 346 -16.08 15.60 -6.90
CA LEU A 346 -16.53 14.32 -6.37
C LEU A 346 -15.31 13.59 -5.81
N HIS A 347 -15.32 13.20 -4.55
CA HIS A 347 -14.15 12.57 -3.90
C HIS A 347 -14.60 11.48 -2.93
N PHE A 348 -13.69 10.61 -2.55
CA PHE A 348 -13.98 9.50 -1.66
C PHE A 348 -13.73 9.88 -0.21
N ASP A 349 -14.78 9.78 0.61
CA ASP A 349 -14.67 9.92 2.06
C ASP A 349 -14.16 8.59 2.62
N LEU A 350 -12.89 8.56 3.04
CA LEU A 350 -12.23 7.35 3.52
C LEU A 350 -12.93 6.75 4.75
N HIS A 351 -13.42 7.60 5.64
CA HIS A 351 -14.00 7.20 6.93
C HIS A 351 -15.41 6.64 6.76
N LEU A 352 -16.18 7.17 5.80
CA LEU A 352 -17.51 6.69 5.48
C LEU A 352 -17.52 5.60 4.39
N GLY A 353 -16.44 5.46 3.63
CA GLY A 353 -16.32 4.49 2.55
C GLY A 353 -17.23 4.78 1.35
N ILE A 354 -17.55 6.05 1.09
CA ILE A 354 -18.47 6.47 0.03
C ILE A 354 -17.91 7.63 -0.80
N GLU A 355 -18.30 7.72 -2.07
CA GLU A 355 -18.08 8.95 -2.83
C GLU A 355 -19.03 10.04 -2.37
N LYS A 356 -18.46 11.23 -2.14
CA LYS A 356 -19.13 12.43 -1.67
C LYS A 356 -18.83 13.58 -2.62
N GLU A 357 -19.87 14.37 -2.88
CA GLU A 357 -19.73 15.62 -3.60
C GLU A 357 -19.44 16.76 -2.63
N THR A 358 -18.44 17.59 -2.96
CA THR A 358 -18.15 18.83 -2.25
C THR A 358 -18.25 20.01 -3.22
N GLN A 359 -19.04 21.00 -2.80
CA GLN A 359 -19.19 22.29 -3.45
C GLN A 359 -18.21 23.30 -2.84
N GLN A 360 -17.82 24.30 -3.63
CA GLN A 360 -16.85 25.35 -3.28
C GLN A 360 -15.52 24.80 -2.73
N PHE A 361 -15.02 23.72 -3.34
CA PHE A 361 -13.82 23.03 -2.85
C PHE A 361 -12.53 23.85 -3.07
N LEU A 362 -12.49 24.70 -4.09
CA LEU A 362 -11.40 25.67 -4.31
C LEU A 362 -11.70 27.00 -3.61
N PRO A 363 -10.69 27.62 -2.96
CA PRO A 363 -10.85 28.93 -2.34
C PRO A 363 -10.97 30.06 -3.37
N VAL A 364 -11.54 31.20 -2.95
CA VAL A 364 -11.82 32.38 -3.78
C VAL A 364 -10.67 33.42 -3.71
N HIS A 365 -9.43 32.95 -3.73
CA HIS A 365 -8.24 33.83 -3.75
C HIS A 365 -7.21 33.31 -4.76
N GLU A 366 -6.22 34.15 -5.10
CA GLU A 366 -5.11 33.77 -5.95
C GLU A 366 -3.77 34.21 -5.35
N PRO A 367 -2.71 33.38 -5.40
CA PRO A 367 -2.70 32.04 -6.00
C PRO A 367 -3.35 30.99 -5.10
N VAL A 368 -4.16 30.09 -5.67
CA VAL A 368 -4.62 28.87 -5.00
C VAL A 368 -3.46 27.90 -4.88
N ARG A 369 -3.19 27.38 -3.68
CA ARG A 369 -2.07 26.49 -3.39
C ARG A 369 -2.56 25.09 -3.07
N ILE A 370 -2.20 24.13 -3.92
CA ILE A 370 -2.68 22.75 -3.84
C ILE A 370 -1.50 21.82 -3.56
N LEU A 371 -1.59 21.02 -2.51
CA LEU A 371 -0.71 19.87 -2.33
C LEU A 371 -1.23 18.72 -3.19
N LEU A 372 -0.36 18.09 -3.97
CA LEU A 372 -0.70 16.96 -4.83
C LEU A 372 0.26 15.79 -4.58
N THR A 373 -0.31 14.62 -4.36
CA THR A 373 0.46 13.36 -4.26
C THR A 373 -0.35 12.21 -4.85
N SER A 374 0.26 11.04 -4.93
CA SER A 374 -0.43 9.82 -5.36
C SER A 374 0.16 8.57 -4.72
N GLY A 375 -0.67 7.54 -4.60
CA GLY A 375 -0.24 6.27 -4.03
C GLY A 375 0.73 5.46 -4.90
N ALA A 376 1.35 4.46 -4.29
CA ALA A 376 2.34 3.57 -4.91
C ALA A 376 1.78 2.72 -6.08
N SER A 377 0.46 2.68 -6.26
CA SER A 377 -0.25 1.98 -7.33
C SER A 377 -0.84 2.93 -8.38
N CYS A 378 -0.51 4.23 -8.34
CA CYS A 378 -1.06 5.21 -9.29
C CYS A 378 -0.15 5.39 -10.53
N PRO A 379 -0.68 5.28 -11.76
CA PRO A 379 0.08 5.59 -12.97
C PRO A 379 0.47 7.07 -13.06
N ASP A 380 1.64 7.35 -13.63
CA ASP A 380 2.11 8.72 -13.85
C ASP A 380 1.19 9.51 -14.80
N ALA A 381 0.54 8.82 -15.75
CA ALA A 381 -0.45 9.42 -16.64
C ALA A 381 -1.63 10.05 -15.87
N VAL A 382 -2.18 9.34 -14.87
CA VAL A 382 -3.33 9.81 -14.08
C VAL A 382 -2.98 11.07 -13.29
N VAL A 383 -1.81 11.08 -12.66
CA VAL A 383 -1.31 12.27 -11.94
C VAL A 383 -1.16 13.46 -12.90
N ALA A 384 -0.64 13.22 -14.10
CA ALA A 384 -0.49 14.25 -15.11
C ALA A 384 -1.84 14.78 -15.61
N GLU A 385 -2.85 13.92 -15.77
CA GLU A 385 -4.21 14.31 -16.12
C GLU A 385 -4.85 15.19 -15.04
N VAL A 386 -4.64 14.86 -13.76
CA VAL A 386 -5.09 15.70 -12.63
C VAL A 386 -4.42 17.08 -12.69
N ILE A 387 -3.10 17.14 -12.89
CA ILE A 387 -2.37 18.42 -13.03
C ILE A 387 -2.93 19.24 -14.20
N LYS A 388 -3.13 18.61 -15.36
CA LYS A 388 -3.69 19.26 -16.56
C LYS A 388 -5.12 19.74 -16.34
N LYS A 389 -5.95 18.94 -15.66
CA LYS A 389 -7.34 19.29 -15.34
C LYS A 389 -7.39 20.50 -14.44
N ILE A 390 -6.59 20.53 -13.37
CA ILE A 390 -6.44 21.69 -12.48
C ILE A 390 -6.00 22.90 -13.30
N ALA A 391 -4.90 22.81 -14.05
CA ALA A 391 -4.41 23.93 -14.86
C ALA A 391 -5.46 24.44 -15.87
N GLY A 392 -6.25 23.54 -16.45
CA GLY A 392 -7.36 23.86 -17.36
C GLY A 392 -8.48 24.68 -16.70
N LEU A 393 -8.83 24.38 -15.45
CA LEU A 393 -9.81 25.16 -14.68
C LEU A 393 -9.37 26.61 -14.42
N PHE A 394 -8.06 26.87 -14.47
CA PHE A 394 -7.48 28.20 -14.34
C PHE A 394 -7.08 28.83 -15.69
N GLY A 395 -7.36 28.17 -16.81
CA GLY A 395 -7.02 28.68 -18.15
C GLY A 395 -5.50 28.76 -18.41
N VAL A 396 -4.69 27.99 -17.69
CA VAL A 396 -3.21 28.03 -17.74
C VAL A 396 -2.59 26.69 -18.16
N ALA A 397 -3.36 25.81 -18.80
CA ALA A 397 -2.89 24.50 -19.25
C ALA A 397 -1.71 24.59 -20.23
N ASN A 398 -1.64 25.64 -21.05
CA ASN A 398 -0.53 25.91 -21.98
C ASN A 398 0.82 26.06 -21.26
N LYS A 399 0.85 26.52 -20.01
CA LYS A 399 2.09 26.64 -19.22
C LYS A 399 2.72 25.30 -18.87
N LEU A 400 2.00 24.18 -19.03
CA LEU A 400 2.53 22.84 -18.81
C LEU A 400 3.32 22.29 -20.00
N GLU A 401 3.14 22.89 -21.19
CA GLU A 401 3.82 22.46 -22.43
C GLU A 401 5.28 22.93 -22.46
N ASP A 402 5.57 24.05 -21.81
CA ASP A 402 6.91 24.58 -21.62
C ASP A 402 7.60 23.93 -20.40
N ALA A 403 7.76 22.61 -20.41
CA ALA A 403 8.34 21.88 -19.28
C ALA A 403 9.75 22.38 -18.89
N GLN A 404 10.49 23.00 -19.81
CA GLN A 404 11.79 23.64 -19.51
C GLN A 404 11.66 24.93 -18.69
N LEU A 405 10.52 25.63 -18.73
CA LEU A 405 10.25 26.85 -17.97
C LEU A 405 9.67 26.58 -16.57
N LEU A 406 9.24 25.35 -16.28
CA LEU A 406 8.71 24.98 -14.95
C LEU A 406 9.81 24.76 -13.90
N PHE A 407 11.08 24.68 -14.29
CA PHE A 407 12.21 24.36 -13.41
C PHE A 407 13.36 25.40 -13.47
N ALA A 408 13.12 26.57 -14.06
CA ALA A 408 14.07 27.68 -14.13
C ALA A 408 14.17 28.44 -12.80
#